data_AF-A0A3B6ARD7-F1
#
_entry.id   AF-A0A3B6ARD7-F1
#
_cell.length_a   1.000
_cell.length_b   1.000
_cell.length_c   1.000
_cell.angle_alpha   90.00
_cell.angle_beta   90.00
_cell.angle_gamma   90.00
#
_symmetry.space_group_name_H-M   'P 1'
#
loop_
_entity.id
_entity.type
_entity.pdbx_description
1 polymer ?
#
loop_
_entity_poly.entity_id
_entity_poly.type
_entity_poly.pdbx_seq_one_letter_code
_entity_poly.pdbx_strand_id
1 'polypeptide(L)'
;MAAATAMAMAMLAALAILMPSARGLSRAEFPRGFLFGVATSAYQIEGAYLEDGKGLSNWDVFTHTRPGGIKDGRNGDVADDHYHRYMEDVEIIHSLGVNSYRFSISWARILPRGLLGGVNSAGIAFYDRLIAALVQKGIEPFVTLYHFDLPREMETRYGGWLGAGIRRSLTTTRTCVSRRLGTGSSSGRRSTSPTCSPSSPKWWASTLRHAAPRRSGPARAGTLIGNPTSWLITCCCHMQPPSTTTRRIIRQRKADPSGS
;
A
#
# COMPACT_ATOMS: atom_id res chain seq x y z
N MET A 1 56.28 39.91 11.55
CA MET A 1 55.08 39.80 10.68
C MET A 1 54.98 38.44 9.99
N ALA A 2 56.02 37.94 9.31
CA ALA A 2 55.98 36.69 8.54
C ALA A 2 55.60 35.41 9.34
N ALA A 3 56.08 35.28 10.59
CA ALA A 3 55.79 34.10 11.42
C ALA A 3 54.31 34.02 11.85
N ALA A 4 53.69 35.16 12.16
CA ALA A 4 52.27 35.23 12.55
C ALA A 4 51.34 34.89 11.38
N THR A 5 51.67 35.34 10.16
CA THR A 5 50.95 34.98 8.94
C THR A 5 51.07 33.50 8.60
N ALA A 6 52.24 32.88 8.83
CA ALA A 6 52.43 31.44 8.61
C ALA A 6 51.60 30.59 9.59
N MET A 7 51.56 30.98 10.88
CA MET A 7 50.73 30.30 11.88
C MET A 7 49.23 30.43 11.59
N ALA A 8 48.77 31.61 11.16
CA ALA A 8 47.36 31.83 10.80
C ALA A 8 46.93 30.96 9.60
N MET A 9 47.78 30.87 8.57
CA MET A 9 47.51 30.01 7.40
C MET A 9 47.51 28.52 7.76
N ALA A 10 48.41 28.09 8.65
CA ALA A 10 48.44 26.71 9.15
C ALA A 10 47.19 26.36 9.97
N MET A 11 46.68 27.29 10.79
CA MET A 11 45.43 27.11 11.53
C MET A 11 44.21 27.07 10.61
N LEU A 12 44.14 27.91 9.58
CA LEU A 12 43.08 27.89 8.57
C LEU A 12 43.06 26.59 7.76
N ALA A 13 44.23 26.09 7.37
CA ALA A 13 44.35 24.80 6.69
C ALA A 13 43.95 23.63 7.61
N ALA A 14 44.37 23.64 8.87
CA ALA A 14 43.97 22.63 9.86
C ALA A 14 42.46 22.66 10.14
N LEU A 15 41.84 23.85 10.19
CA LEU A 15 40.40 24.01 10.38
C LEU A 15 39.61 23.50 9.16
N ALA A 16 40.12 23.68 7.94
CA ALA A 16 39.53 23.13 6.72
C ALA A 16 39.62 21.59 6.64
N ILE A 17 40.66 20.99 7.23
CA ILE A 17 40.81 19.52 7.36
C ILE A 17 39.88 18.96 8.44
N LEU A 18 39.64 19.72 9.52
CA LEU A 18 38.81 19.34 10.65
C LEU A 18 37.31 19.61 10.43
N MET A 19 36.92 20.38 9.41
CA MET A 19 35.51 20.40 8.99
C MET A 19 35.21 19.04 8.37
N PRO A 20 34.36 18.19 8.99
CA PRO A 20 33.79 17.09 8.26
C PRO A 20 33.06 17.77 7.11
N SER A 21 33.52 17.56 5.88
CA SER A 21 32.61 17.73 4.76
C SER A 21 31.47 16.79 5.09
N ALA A 22 30.37 17.32 5.61
CA ALA A 22 29.10 16.62 5.62
C ALA A 22 28.71 16.49 4.15
N ARG A 23 29.40 15.57 3.45
CA ARG A 23 29.06 15.18 2.09
C ARG A 23 27.71 14.54 2.25
N GLY A 24 26.68 15.25 1.78
CA GLY A 24 25.34 14.69 1.70
C GLY A 24 25.41 13.40 0.87
N LEU A 25 24.64 12.40 1.29
CA LEU A 25 24.54 11.14 0.58
C LEU A 25 24.07 11.42 -0.86
N SER A 26 24.85 10.93 -1.82
CA SER A 26 24.56 11.00 -3.25
C SER A 26 23.87 9.71 -3.71
N ARG A 27 22.98 9.82 -4.69
CA ARG A 27 22.35 8.65 -5.35
C ARG A 27 23.38 7.74 -6.02
N ALA A 28 24.56 8.25 -6.38
CA ALA A 28 25.63 7.47 -6.98
C ALA A 28 26.26 6.46 -6.00
N GLU A 29 26.03 6.61 -4.70
CA GLU A 29 26.54 5.70 -3.66
C GLU A 29 25.70 4.42 -3.53
N PHE A 30 24.53 4.38 -4.18
CA PHE A 30 23.63 3.22 -4.16
C PHE A 30 23.83 2.36 -5.42
N PRO A 31 23.54 1.04 -5.35
CA PRO A 31 23.60 0.17 -6.51
C PRO A 31 22.79 0.71 -7.69
N ARG A 32 23.26 0.47 -8.92
CA ARG A 32 22.48 0.81 -10.11
C ARG A 32 21.11 0.15 -10.07
N GLY A 33 20.07 0.95 -10.34
CA GLY A 33 18.68 0.50 -10.25
C GLY A 33 18.11 0.50 -8.82
N PHE A 34 18.79 1.10 -7.84
CA PHE A 34 18.21 1.29 -6.51
C PHE A 34 16.94 2.15 -6.58
N LEU A 35 15.89 1.71 -5.88
CA LEU A 35 14.60 2.38 -5.88
C LEU A 35 14.51 3.38 -4.72
N PHE A 36 14.32 4.64 -5.08
CA PHE A 36 13.94 5.71 -4.17
C PHE A 36 12.49 6.06 -4.43
N GLY A 37 11.69 6.13 -3.39
CA GLY A 37 10.26 6.30 -3.54
C GLY A 37 9.60 7.04 -2.40
N VAL A 38 8.37 7.43 -2.66
CA VAL A 38 7.44 7.98 -1.66
C VAL A 38 6.30 7.00 -1.44
N ALA A 39 5.60 7.12 -0.30
CA ALA A 39 4.58 6.16 0.09
C ALA A 39 3.35 6.83 0.69
N THR A 40 2.17 6.31 0.34
CA THR A 40 0.86 6.80 0.79
C THR A 40 -0.06 5.63 1.15
N SER A 41 -1.26 5.96 1.67
CA SER A 41 -2.34 4.99 1.83
C SER A 41 -3.69 5.61 1.45
N ALA A 42 -4.58 4.76 0.96
CA ALA A 42 -5.85 5.15 0.37
C ALA A 42 -6.69 6.03 1.30
N TYR A 43 -6.99 5.57 2.52
CA TYR A 43 -7.81 6.34 3.46
C TYR A 43 -7.15 7.66 3.89
N GLN A 44 -5.82 7.73 3.88
CA GLN A 44 -5.09 8.92 4.33
C GLN A 44 -5.08 10.04 3.30
N ILE A 45 -5.19 9.74 2.00
CA ILE A 45 -5.00 10.75 0.93
C ILE A 45 -6.16 10.83 -0.07
N GLU A 46 -6.92 9.75 -0.31
CA GLU A 46 -7.85 9.70 -1.44
C GLU A 46 -9.04 10.63 -1.29
N GLY A 47 -9.68 10.64 -0.12
CA GLY A 47 -10.98 11.28 0.03
C GLY A 47 -12.07 10.58 -0.79
N ALA A 48 -13.03 11.37 -1.27
CA ALA A 48 -14.14 10.91 -2.10
C ALA A 48 -14.85 9.69 -1.48
N TYR A 49 -15.12 9.77 -0.18
CA TYR A 49 -15.39 8.60 0.65
C TYR A 49 -16.75 7.92 0.36
N LEU A 50 -17.69 8.64 -0.24
CA LEU A 50 -19.01 8.17 -0.70
C LEU A 50 -19.23 8.31 -2.21
N GLU A 51 -18.20 8.67 -2.96
CA GLU A 51 -18.31 8.94 -4.39
C GLU A 51 -18.15 7.67 -5.21
N ASP A 52 -18.72 7.70 -6.42
CA ASP A 52 -18.55 6.67 -7.45
C ASP A 52 -18.78 5.23 -6.95
N GLY A 53 -19.72 5.06 -6.02
CA GLY A 53 -20.11 3.76 -5.49
C GLY A 53 -19.11 3.14 -4.50
N LYS A 54 -18.16 3.91 -3.95
CA LYS A 54 -17.33 3.45 -2.82
C LYS A 54 -18.22 3.06 -1.63
N GLY A 55 -17.96 1.90 -1.04
CA GLY A 55 -18.58 1.48 0.21
C GLY A 55 -17.91 2.11 1.43
N LEU A 56 -18.60 2.08 2.57
CA LEU A 56 -18.01 2.49 3.85
C LEU A 56 -16.92 1.52 4.28
N SER A 57 -15.82 2.06 4.79
CA SER A 57 -14.78 1.33 5.51
C SER A 57 -14.97 1.41 7.02
N ASN A 58 -14.20 0.61 7.76
CA ASN A 58 -14.08 0.69 9.21
C ASN A 58 -13.61 2.06 9.69
N TRP A 59 -12.71 2.73 8.95
CA TRP A 59 -12.23 4.06 9.29
C TRP A 59 -13.26 5.15 9.05
N ASP A 60 -14.05 5.05 7.97
CA ASP A 60 -15.19 5.94 7.73
C ASP A 60 -16.11 5.89 8.95
N VAL A 61 -16.50 4.69 9.39
CA VAL A 61 -17.37 4.53 10.57
C VAL A 61 -16.69 5.00 11.86
N PHE A 62 -15.42 4.65 12.09
CA PHE A 62 -14.71 5.01 13.31
C PHE A 62 -14.63 6.53 13.51
N THR A 63 -14.24 7.27 12.47
CA THR A 63 -14.06 8.73 12.54
C THR A 63 -15.39 9.47 12.73
N HIS A 64 -16.48 8.98 12.16
CA HIS A 64 -17.80 9.60 12.29
C HIS A 64 -18.54 9.25 13.59
N THR A 65 -18.29 8.07 14.16
CA THR A 65 -19.12 7.55 15.27
C THR A 65 -18.45 7.61 16.64
N ARG A 66 -17.15 7.91 16.72
CA ARG A 66 -16.42 7.97 18.00
C ARG A 66 -15.93 9.38 18.32
N PRO A 67 -16.71 10.17 19.08
CA PRO A 67 -16.25 11.43 19.63
C PRO A 67 -14.93 11.24 20.41
N GLY A 68 -13.94 12.09 20.15
CA GLY A 68 -12.61 12.01 20.75
C GLY A 68 -11.74 10.84 20.26
N GLY A 69 -12.20 10.06 19.27
CA GLY A 69 -11.40 8.99 18.65
C GLY A 69 -10.24 9.51 17.80
N ILE A 70 -10.31 10.75 17.35
CA ILE A 70 -9.27 11.49 16.64
C ILE A 70 -8.98 12.77 17.42
N LYS A 71 -7.69 13.09 17.64
CA LYS A 71 -7.24 14.19 18.51
C LYS A 71 -7.85 15.55 18.14
N ASP A 72 -8.00 15.81 16.85
CA ASP A 72 -8.55 17.06 16.31
C ASP A 72 -9.95 16.87 15.71
N GLY A 73 -10.56 15.69 15.89
CA GLY A 73 -11.90 15.37 15.39
C GLY A 73 -12.03 15.29 13.86
N ARG A 74 -10.94 15.37 13.09
CA ARG A 74 -11.00 15.29 11.63
C ARG A 74 -11.22 13.86 11.12
N ASN A 75 -11.65 13.75 9.87
CA ASN A 75 -11.91 12.50 9.18
C ASN A 75 -11.18 12.47 7.80
N GLY A 76 -11.37 11.37 7.06
CA GLY A 76 -10.75 11.15 5.75
C GLY A 76 -11.69 11.43 4.59
N ASP A 77 -12.75 12.22 4.79
CA ASP A 77 -13.83 12.37 3.79
C ASP A 77 -13.31 13.00 2.50
N VAL A 78 -12.48 14.03 2.66
CA VAL A 78 -11.77 14.74 1.57
C VAL A 78 -10.28 14.39 1.58
N ALA A 79 -9.65 14.27 2.75
CA ALA A 79 -8.21 14.03 2.89
C ALA A 79 -7.38 15.03 2.06
N ASP A 80 -6.46 14.57 1.22
CA ASP A 80 -5.70 15.39 0.27
C ASP A 80 -6.39 15.53 -1.10
N ASP A 81 -7.58 14.95 -1.24
CA ASP A 81 -8.39 14.88 -2.46
C ASP A 81 -7.67 14.19 -3.63
N HIS A 82 -6.81 13.22 -3.33
CA HIS A 82 -6.03 12.48 -4.33
C HIS A 82 -6.94 11.74 -5.33
N TYR A 83 -8.17 11.38 -4.96
CA TYR A 83 -9.10 10.73 -5.89
C TYR A 83 -9.37 11.58 -7.13
N HIS A 84 -9.49 12.90 -6.96
CA HIS A 84 -9.70 13.85 -8.04
C HIS A 84 -8.38 14.41 -8.60
N ARG A 85 -7.37 14.57 -7.73
CA ARG A 85 -6.13 15.30 -8.00
C ARG A 85 -4.90 14.42 -8.27
N TYR A 86 -5.12 13.14 -8.57
CA TYR A 86 -4.02 12.19 -8.74
C TYR A 86 -3.04 12.57 -9.85
N MET A 87 -3.48 13.31 -10.88
CA MET A 87 -2.61 13.76 -11.96
C MET A 87 -1.60 14.79 -11.46
N GLU A 88 -2.05 15.77 -10.67
CA GLU A 88 -1.17 16.75 -10.03
C GLU A 88 -0.20 16.07 -9.08
N ASP A 89 -0.67 15.10 -8.31
CA ASP A 89 0.18 14.35 -7.38
C ASP A 89 1.23 13.52 -8.11
N VAL A 90 0.91 12.92 -9.27
CA VAL A 90 1.88 12.22 -10.12
C VAL A 90 2.95 13.18 -10.64
N GLU A 91 2.60 14.41 -11.02
CA GLU A 91 3.58 15.42 -11.43
C GLU A 91 4.49 15.83 -10.26
N ILE A 92 3.94 16.00 -9.06
CA ILE A 92 4.73 16.27 -7.86
C ILE A 92 5.71 15.13 -7.60
N ILE A 93 5.25 13.87 -7.61
CA ILE A 93 6.10 12.69 -7.41
C ILE A 93 7.22 12.64 -8.45
N HIS A 94 6.90 12.90 -9.72
CA HIS A 94 7.89 12.96 -10.78
C HIS A 94 8.93 14.08 -10.55
N SER A 95 8.49 15.27 -10.12
CA SER A 95 9.38 16.40 -9.84
C SER A 95 10.37 16.16 -8.69
N LEU A 96 10.03 15.26 -7.75
CA LEU A 96 10.93 14.84 -6.66
C LEU A 96 12.10 13.97 -7.17
N GLY A 97 12.08 13.53 -8.42
CA GLY A 97 13.12 12.67 -9.01
C GLY A 97 13.16 11.26 -8.41
N VAL A 98 12.07 10.82 -7.77
CA VAL A 98 11.92 9.43 -7.30
C VAL A 98 11.54 8.51 -8.46
N ASN A 99 11.88 7.23 -8.35
CA ASN A 99 11.65 6.23 -9.39
C ASN A 99 10.66 5.15 -8.96
N SER A 100 10.07 5.26 -7.77
CA SER A 100 9.06 4.34 -7.26
C SER A 100 8.01 5.07 -6.45
N TYR A 101 6.79 4.55 -6.46
CA TYR A 101 5.69 5.07 -5.66
C TYR A 101 4.89 3.95 -5.02
N ARG A 102 4.84 3.91 -3.71
CA ARG A 102 4.03 2.94 -2.96
C ARG A 102 2.69 3.55 -2.59
N PHE A 103 1.59 2.95 -3.03
CA PHE A 103 0.24 3.33 -2.60
C PHE A 103 -0.55 2.09 -2.17
N SER A 104 -1.69 2.28 -1.51
CA SER A 104 -2.61 1.17 -1.24
C SER A 104 -3.88 1.28 -2.07
N ILE A 105 -4.49 0.14 -2.37
CA ILE A 105 -5.81 0.08 -2.97
C ILE A 105 -6.84 0.09 -1.85
N SER A 106 -7.88 0.91 -1.97
CA SER A 106 -9.01 0.86 -1.06
C SER A 106 -9.89 -0.34 -1.35
N TRP A 107 -10.00 -1.23 -0.36
CA TRP A 107 -10.84 -2.41 -0.52
C TRP A 107 -12.30 -2.00 -0.69
N ALA A 108 -12.80 -1.10 0.15
CA ALA A 108 -14.18 -0.64 0.07
C ALA A 108 -14.49 0.15 -1.22
N ARG A 109 -13.47 0.68 -1.90
CA ARG A 109 -13.65 1.29 -3.22
C ARG A 109 -13.77 0.26 -4.33
N ILE A 110 -12.98 -0.83 -4.31
CA ILE A 110 -13.01 -1.88 -5.35
C ILE A 110 -14.17 -2.86 -5.16
N LEU A 111 -14.41 -3.27 -3.91
CA LEU A 111 -15.50 -4.14 -3.49
C LEU A 111 -16.24 -3.47 -2.33
N PRO A 112 -17.26 -2.63 -2.61
CA PRO A 112 -18.03 -1.91 -1.59
C PRO A 112 -18.59 -2.79 -0.49
N ARG A 113 -18.97 -4.02 -0.86
CA ARG A 113 -19.50 -5.03 0.06
C ARG A 113 -18.46 -6.04 0.55
N GLY A 114 -17.20 -5.91 0.13
CA GLY A 114 -16.11 -6.84 0.43
C GLY A 114 -16.23 -8.25 -0.18
N LEU A 115 -17.25 -8.51 -1.03
CA LEU A 115 -17.55 -9.82 -1.63
C LEU A 115 -17.46 -9.79 -3.17
N LEU A 116 -17.16 -10.93 -3.81
CA LEU A 116 -17.27 -11.08 -5.27
C LEU A 116 -18.73 -10.92 -5.71
N GLY A 117 -18.95 -10.25 -6.85
CA GLY A 117 -20.28 -10.03 -7.44
C GLY A 117 -20.81 -8.60 -7.35
N GLY A 118 -20.03 -7.67 -6.76
CA GLY A 118 -20.33 -6.23 -6.75
C GLY A 118 -19.05 -5.42 -6.92
N VAL A 119 -18.28 -5.69 -7.98
CA VAL A 119 -17.07 -4.93 -8.28
C VAL A 119 -17.47 -3.54 -8.73
N ASN A 120 -16.89 -2.53 -8.12
CA ASN A 120 -17.07 -1.15 -8.55
C ASN A 120 -16.12 -0.83 -9.71
N SER A 121 -16.68 -0.68 -10.90
CA SER A 121 -15.92 -0.36 -12.10
C SER A 121 -15.25 1.02 -12.04
N ALA A 122 -15.88 2.02 -11.41
CA ALA A 122 -15.30 3.35 -11.26
C ALA A 122 -14.06 3.32 -10.35
N GLY A 123 -14.13 2.56 -9.26
CA GLY A 123 -12.97 2.30 -8.39
C GLY A 123 -11.82 1.63 -9.14
N ILE A 124 -12.10 0.63 -9.98
CA ILE A 124 -11.07 -0.02 -10.82
C ILE A 124 -10.47 0.99 -11.80
N ALA A 125 -11.30 1.79 -12.48
CA ALA A 125 -10.86 2.77 -13.45
C ALA A 125 -9.95 3.84 -12.82
N PHE A 126 -10.21 4.26 -11.58
CA PHE A 126 -9.34 5.18 -10.86
C PHE A 126 -7.92 4.62 -10.70
N TYR A 127 -7.76 3.41 -10.15
CA TYR A 127 -6.42 2.83 -9.97
C TYR A 127 -5.75 2.47 -11.30
N ASP A 128 -6.51 2.09 -12.33
CA ASP A 128 -5.97 1.85 -13.67
C ASP A 128 -5.37 3.13 -14.25
N ARG A 129 -6.07 4.26 -14.15
CA ARG A 129 -5.55 5.58 -14.58
C ARG A 129 -4.34 6.03 -13.76
N LEU A 130 -4.35 5.85 -12.44
CA LEU A 130 -3.22 6.17 -11.58
C LEU A 130 -1.97 5.35 -11.96
N ILE A 131 -2.11 4.03 -12.13
CA ILE A 131 -1.01 3.15 -12.54
C ILE A 131 -0.49 3.56 -13.93
N ALA A 132 -1.39 3.83 -14.87
CA ALA A 132 -1.01 4.27 -16.22
C ALA A 132 -0.21 5.58 -16.18
N ALA A 133 -0.64 6.56 -15.38
CA ALA A 133 0.04 7.84 -15.23
C ALA A 133 1.46 7.69 -14.63
N LEU A 134 1.61 6.85 -13.61
CA LEU A 134 2.92 6.55 -13.00
C LEU A 134 3.87 5.89 -13.98
N VAL A 135 3.39 4.88 -14.72
CA VAL A 135 4.18 4.16 -15.73
C VAL A 135 4.63 5.09 -16.85
N GLN A 136 3.74 6.00 -17.30
CA GLN A 136 4.09 7.01 -18.32
C GLN A 136 5.22 7.93 -17.87
N LYS A 137 5.34 8.20 -16.56
CA LYS A 137 6.41 9.01 -15.96
C LYS A 137 7.64 8.19 -15.56
N GLY A 138 7.70 6.90 -15.88
CA GLY A 138 8.80 6.03 -15.52
C GLY A 138 8.92 5.74 -14.01
N ILE A 139 7.83 5.95 -13.25
CA ILE A 139 7.76 5.66 -11.82
C ILE A 139 7.21 4.23 -11.64
N GLU A 140 7.90 3.39 -10.86
CA GLU A 140 7.47 2.02 -10.58
C GLU A 140 6.42 1.98 -9.45
N PRO A 141 5.15 1.59 -9.72
CA PRO A 141 4.15 1.46 -8.65
C PRO A 141 4.33 0.23 -7.75
N PHE A 142 4.31 0.46 -6.44
CA PHE A 142 4.33 -0.56 -5.39
C PHE A 142 2.96 -0.63 -4.71
N VAL A 143 2.15 -1.60 -5.09
CA VAL A 143 0.75 -1.69 -4.67
C VAL A 143 0.62 -2.44 -3.34
N THR A 144 0.04 -1.79 -2.33
CA THR A 144 -0.36 -2.42 -1.06
C THR A 144 -1.82 -2.84 -1.18
N LEU A 145 -2.11 -4.15 -1.06
CA LEU A 145 -3.48 -4.67 -1.27
C LEU A 145 -4.43 -4.35 -0.10
N TYR A 146 -3.87 -4.13 1.09
CA TYR A 146 -4.65 -3.79 2.28
C TYR A 146 -3.81 -2.90 3.20
N HIS A 147 -4.37 -1.75 3.56
CA HIS A 147 -3.73 -0.80 4.47
C HIS A 147 -4.76 -0.26 5.49
N PHE A 148 -5.31 -1.19 6.27
CA PHE A 148 -6.21 -0.94 7.41
C PHE A 148 -7.62 -0.45 7.08
N ASP A 149 -7.97 -0.31 5.81
CA ASP A 149 -9.28 0.15 5.34
C ASP A 149 -10.21 -1.03 4.97
N LEU A 150 -10.70 -1.71 5.99
CA LEU A 150 -11.58 -2.86 5.80
C LEU A 150 -13.01 -2.40 5.45
N PRO A 151 -13.69 -2.99 4.44
CA PRO A 151 -15.10 -2.67 4.19
C PRO A 151 -15.95 -2.93 5.43
N ARG A 152 -16.83 -1.99 5.78
CA ARG A 152 -17.68 -2.06 6.97
C ARG A 152 -18.49 -3.36 7.02
N GLU A 153 -18.95 -3.82 5.86
CA GLU A 153 -19.71 -5.06 5.75
C GLU A 153 -18.91 -6.30 6.19
N MET A 154 -17.58 -6.29 6.05
CA MET A 154 -16.74 -7.37 6.58
C MET A 154 -16.64 -7.32 8.10
N GLU A 155 -16.63 -6.13 8.70
CA GLU A 155 -16.70 -6.00 10.16
C GLU A 155 -18.04 -6.51 10.71
N THR A 156 -19.15 -6.17 10.05
CA THR A 156 -20.48 -6.54 10.53
C THR A 156 -20.82 -8.01 10.28
N ARG A 157 -20.46 -8.56 9.10
CA ARG A 157 -20.76 -9.96 8.76
C ARG A 157 -19.84 -10.96 9.43
N TYR A 158 -18.56 -10.65 9.54
CA TYR A 158 -17.54 -11.61 9.96
C TYR A 158 -16.76 -11.17 11.19
N GLY A 159 -17.12 -10.07 11.86
CA GLY A 159 -16.31 -9.55 12.97
C GLY A 159 -14.94 -9.03 12.51
N GLY A 160 -14.78 -8.73 11.22
CA GLY A 160 -13.53 -8.28 10.63
C GLY A 160 -12.47 -9.36 10.62
N TRP A 161 -11.23 -9.00 10.99
CA TRP A 161 -10.09 -9.91 11.02
C TRP A 161 -10.17 -11.04 12.05
N LEU A 162 -11.21 -11.02 12.88
CA LEU A 162 -11.40 -11.93 14.01
C LEU A 162 -12.27 -13.12 13.65
N GLY A 163 -13.09 -13.01 12.61
CA GLY A 163 -13.86 -14.14 12.11
C GLY A 163 -13.20 -14.85 10.95
N ALA A 164 -13.36 -16.17 10.93
CA ALA A 164 -12.77 -17.06 9.93
C ALA A 164 -13.21 -16.76 8.48
N GLY A 165 -14.32 -16.05 8.28
CA GLY A 165 -14.86 -15.69 6.96
C GLY A 165 -13.99 -14.72 6.18
N ILE A 166 -13.19 -13.89 6.86
CA ILE A 166 -12.44 -12.78 6.25
C ILE A 166 -11.35 -13.24 5.29
N ARG A 167 -10.76 -14.42 5.54
CA ARG A 167 -9.67 -14.97 4.73
C ARG A 167 -10.12 -15.25 3.29
N ARG A 168 -11.36 -15.71 3.12
CA ARG A 168 -11.94 -15.94 1.77
C ARG A 168 -12.16 -14.61 1.04
N SER A 169 -12.64 -13.59 1.74
CA SER A 169 -12.85 -12.25 1.19
C SER A 169 -11.52 -11.58 0.79
N LEU A 170 -10.45 -11.76 1.57
CA LEU A 170 -9.12 -11.25 1.23
C LEU A 170 -8.58 -11.92 -0.04
N THR A 171 -8.65 -13.26 -0.12
CA THR A 171 -8.22 -14.00 -1.31
C THR A 171 -8.99 -13.55 -2.55
N THR A 172 -10.31 -13.41 -2.41
CA THR A 172 -11.22 -12.86 -3.41
C THR A 172 -10.75 -11.51 -3.96
N THR A 173 -10.42 -10.59 -3.05
CA THR A 173 -10.04 -9.21 -3.38
C THR A 173 -8.72 -9.20 -4.12
N ARG A 174 -7.74 -9.97 -3.62
CA ARG A 174 -6.47 -10.19 -4.30
C ARG A 174 -6.68 -10.70 -5.72
N THR A 175 -7.52 -11.71 -5.92
CA THR A 175 -7.81 -12.24 -7.27
C THR A 175 -8.47 -11.19 -8.18
N CYS A 176 -9.41 -10.40 -7.66
CA CYS A 176 -10.06 -9.33 -8.42
C CYS A 176 -9.06 -8.27 -8.88
N VAL A 177 -8.24 -7.78 -7.95
CA VAL A 177 -7.20 -6.78 -8.23
C VAL A 177 -6.18 -7.31 -9.23
N SER A 178 -5.64 -8.52 -9.00
CA SER A 178 -4.64 -9.10 -9.90
C SER A 178 -5.17 -9.31 -11.33
N ARG A 179 -6.44 -9.69 -11.51
CA ARG A 179 -7.02 -9.91 -12.84
C ARG A 179 -7.30 -8.61 -13.59
N ARG A 180 -7.64 -7.53 -12.88
CA ARG A 180 -8.11 -6.28 -13.51
C ARG A 180 -7.00 -5.24 -13.65
N LEU A 181 -6.07 -5.19 -12.69
CA LEU A 181 -4.97 -4.22 -12.68
C LEU A 181 -3.61 -4.86 -13.02
N GLY A 182 -3.54 -6.19 -13.15
CA GLY A 182 -2.31 -6.90 -13.48
C GLY A 182 -1.96 -6.97 -14.96
N THR A 183 -2.87 -6.62 -15.87
CA THR A 183 -2.67 -6.75 -17.34
C THR A 183 -2.17 -5.47 -18.02
N GLY A 184 -1.96 -4.38 -17.27
CA GLY A 184 -1.52 -3.10 -17.81
C GLY A 184 -0.05 -3.07 -18.20
N SER A 185 0.29 -3.66 -19.37
CA SER A 185 1.45 -3.33 -20.22
C SER A 185 1.48 -4.28 -21.43
N SER A 186 0.63 -4.05 -22.44
CA SER A 186 0.96 -4.39 -23.82
C SER A 186 0.02 -3.65 -24.77
N SER A 187 0.49 -2.54 -25.32
CA SER A 187 -0.07 -2.00 -26.54
C SER A 187 0.19 -2.98 -27.69
N GLY A 188 -0.89 -3.44 -28.34
CA GLY A 188 -0.89 -3.84 -29.74
C GLY A 188 -0.11 -5.09 -30.17
N ARG A 189 -0.55 -6.29 -29.79
CA ARG A 189 -0.53 -7.45 -30.72
C ARG A 189 -1.50 -8.53 -30.24
N ARG A 190 -2.59 -8.73 -30.99
CA ARG A 190 -3.51 -9.86 -30.82
C ARG A 190 -2.79 -11.09 -31.40
N SER A 191 -2.14 -11.89 -30.55
CA SER A 191 -1.51 -13.17 -30.95
C SER A 191 -2.28 -14.33 -30.35
N THR A 192 -2.87 -15.14 -31.23
CA THR A 192 -3.53 -16.40 -30.96
C THR A 192 -2.48 -17.50 -30.70
N SER A 193 -2.27 -17.90 -29.44
CA SER A 193 -1.57 -19.16 -29.09
C SER A 193 -1.65 -19.44 -27.57
N PRO A 194 -2.03 -20.65 -27.12
CA PRO A 194 -2.25 -20.95 -25.70
C PRO A 194 -0.94 -21.42 -25.05
N THR A 195 0.01 -20.51 -24.86
CA THR A 195 1.20 -20.79 -24.05
C THR A 195 1.51 -19.57 -23.18
N CYS A 196 0.76 -19.45 -22.07
CA CYS A 196 1.09 -18.53 -20.99
C CYS A 196 2.36 -19.00 -20.28
N SER A 197 3.51 -18.47 -20.72
CA SER A 197 4.74 -18.48 -19.91
C SER A 197 4.55 -17.60 -18.67
N PRO A 198 4.97 -18.03 -17.47
CA PRO A 198 4.80 -17.26 -16.24
C PRO A 198 5.93 -16.22 -16.10
N SER A 199 5.95 -15.23 -16.99
CA SER A 199 6.76 -14.01 -16.84
C SER A 199 5.82 -12.85 -16.46
N SER A 200 5.61 -12.75 -15.15
CA SER A 200 4.98 -11.74 -14.28
C SER A 200 4.61 -10.35 -14.84
N PRO A 201 3.52 -9.73 -14.34
CA PRO A 201 3.47 -8.28 -14.15
C PRO A 201 4.33 -7.90 -12.92
N LYS A 202 5.30 -7.00 -13.11
CA LYS A 202 6.26 -6.57 -12.07
C LYS A 202 5.64 -5.58 -11.08
N TRP A 203 4.71 -6.02 -10.23
CA TRP A 203 4.26 -5.20 -9.08
C TRP A 203 4.35 -6.00 -7.78
N TRP A 204 4.95 -5.43 -6.75
CA TRP A 204 5.10 -6.06 -5.44
C TRP A 204 3.85 -5.82 -4.59
N ALA A 205 2.95 -6.80 -4.54
CA ALA A 205 1.78 -6.77 -3.67
C ALA A 205 2.13 -7.12 -2.22
N SER A 206 2.01 -6.16 -1.29
CA SER A 206 2.23 -6.38 0.15
C SER A 206 0.95 -6.18 0.98
N THR A 207 0.84 -6.91 2.09
CA THR A 207 -0.17 -6.72 3.14
C THR A 207 0.57 -6.28 4.39
N LEU A 208 0.27 -5.10 4.94
CA LEU A 208 0.89 -4.63 6.18
C LEU A 208 0.34 -5.39 7.39
N ARG A 209 1.22 -5.74 8.34
CA ARG A 209 0.90 -6.42 9.60
C ARG A 209 1.15 -5.50 10.79
N HIS A 210 0.27 -4.55 11.10
CA HIS A 210 0.23 -3.82 12.38
C HIS A 210 -1.21 -3.40 12.71
N ALA A 211 -1.50 -2.96 13.93
CA ALA A 211 -2.83 -2.96 14.54
C ALA A 211 -3.89 -2.03 13.88
N ALA A 212 -5.13 -2.53 13.77
CA ALA A 212 -6.35 -1.74 13.54
C ALA A 212 -6.72 -0.88 14.79
N PRO A 213 -7.62 0.13 14.69
CA PRO A 213 -7.97 0.98 15.84
C PRO A 213 -8.45 0.18 17.05
N ARG A 214 -7.97 0.56 18.25
CA ARG A 214 -8.26 -0.10 19.52
C ARG A 214 -9.77 -0.12 19.79
N ARG A 215 -10.33 -1.32 20.00
CA ARG A 215 -11.63 -1.48 20.70
C ARG A 215 -11.34 -1.53 22.20
N SER A 216 -11.32 -0.37 22.86
CA SER A 216 -11.47 -0.28 24.32
C SER A 216 -12.82 0.35 24.62
N GLY A 217 -13.76 -0.42 25.17
CA GLY A 217 -15.03 0.08 25.70
C GLY A 217 -14.92 0.41 27.19
N PRO A 218 -15.79 1.27 27.74
CA PRO A 218 -15.81 1.55 29.17
C PRO A 218 -16.27 0.30 29.94
N ALA A 219 -15.59 0.01 31.05
CA ALA A 219 -15.90 -1.12 31.91
C ALA A 219 -17.31 -0.98 32.50
N ARG A 220 -18.23 -1.88 32.11
CA ARG A 220 -19.35 -2.29 32.95
C ARG A 220 -19.14 -3.76 33.29
N ALA A 221 -19.20 -4.06 34.59
CA ALA A 221 -18.92 -5.38 35.14
C ALA A 221 -19.82 -6.44 34.51
N GLY A 222 -19.23 -7.55 34.04
CA GLY A 222 -19.96 -8.77 33.70
C GLY A 222 -19.95 -9.26 32.24
N THR A 223 -19.03 -8.82 31.37
CA THR A 223 -18.89 -9.44 30.04
C THR A 223 -17.43 -9.66 29.66
N LEU A 224 -17.11 -10.88 29.24
CA LEU A 224 -15.78 -11.40 28.90
C LEU A 224 -14.98 -10.41 28.03
N ILE A 225 -13.97 -9.80 28.66
CA ILE A 225 -13.03 -8.87 28.04
C ILE A 225 -12.06 -9.67 27.17
N GLY A 226 -12.12 -9.48 25.85
CA GLY A 226 -11.15 -10.08 24.92
C GLY A 226 -9.76 -9.43 25.06
N ASN A 227 -8.72 -10.24 25.19
CA ASN A 227 -7.34 -9.83 25.42
C ASN A 227 -6.69 -9.15 24.17
N PRO A 228 -6.15 -7.91 24.26
CA PRO A 228 -5.44 -7.18 23.18
C PRO A 228 -4.39 -8.01 22.43
N THR A 229 -3.67 -8.88 23.14
CA THR A 229 -2.63 -9.74 22.57
C THR A 229 -3.24 -10.85 21.70
N SER A 230 -4.36 -11.44 22.14
CA SER A 230 -5.10 -12.46 21.38
C SER A 230 -5.71 -11.90 20.09
N TRP A 231 -6.17 -10.65 20.13
CA TRP A 231 -6.70 -9.94 18.96
C TRP A 231 -5.62 -9.71 17.89
N LEU A 232 -4.43 -9.24 18.30
CA LEU A 232 -3.31 -9.00 17.38
C LEU A 232 -2.80 -10.30 16.74
N ILE A 233 -2.69 -11.37 17.52
CA ILE A 233 -2.29 -12.70 17.02
C ILE A 233 -3.31 -13.20 16.00
N THR A 234 -4.61 -13.12 16.32
CA THR A 234 -5.68 -13.59 15.43
C THR A 234 -5.70 -12.82 14.10
N CYS A 235 -5.56 -11.48 14.15
CA CYS A 235 -5.45 -10.66 12.93
C CYS A 235 -4.23 -11.04 12.08
N CYS A 236 -3.06 -11.20 12.70
CA CYS A 236 -1.83 -11.57 12.02
C CYS A 236 -1.92 -12.98 11.39
N CYS A 237 -2.52 -13.95 12.08
CA CYS A 237 -2.74 -15.30 11.56
C CYS A 237 -3.64 -15.31 10.32
N HIS A 238 -4.67 -14.45 10.27
CA HIS A 238 -5.53 -14.33 9.09
C HIS A 238 -4.90 -13.56 7.92
N MET A 239 -3.95 -12.65 8.21
CA MET A 239 -3.17 -11.94 7.19
C MET A 239 -1.99 -12.76 6.63
N GLN A 240 -1.55 -13.81 7.35
CA GLN A 240 -0.59 -14.76 6.82
C GLN A 240 -1.28 -15.66 5.78
N PRO A 241 -0.87 -15.64 4.50
CA PRO A 241 -1.29 -16.71 3.60
C PRO A 241 -0.77 -18.05 4.17
N PRO A 242 -1.44 -19.19 3.93
CA PRO A 242 -0.84 -20.49 4.18
C PRO A 242 0.43 -20.57 3.33
N SER A 243 1.57 -20.33 3.96
CA SER A 243 2.89 -20.20 3.35
C SER A 243 3.34 -21.52 2.68
N THR A 244 2.69 -22.63 3.04
CA THR A 244 2.86 -23.96 2.48
C THR A 244 2.14 -24.16 1.15
N THR A 245 0.91 -23.67 0.96
CA THR A 245 0.15 -23.90 -0.29
C THR A 245 0.69 -23.08 -1.46
N THR A 246 1.09 -21.82 -1.20
CA THR A 246 1.57 -20.91 -2.25
C THR A 246 2.95 -21.32 -2.79
N ARG A 247 3.86 -21.78 -1.93
CA ARG A 247 5.16 -22.33 -2.37
C ARG A 247 5.02 -23.66 -3.10
N ARG A 248 4.04 -24.49 -2.74
CA ARG A 248 3.81 -25.82 -3.36
C ARG A 248 3.26 -25.70 -4.78
N ILE A 249 2.31 -24.78 -5.03
CA ILE A 249 1.77 -24.51 -6.37
C ILE A 249 2.84 -23.93 -7.31
N ILE A 250 3.73 -23.07 -6.78
CA ILE A 250 4.83 -22.48 -7.56
C ILE A 250 5.96 -23.51 -7.81
N ARG A 251 6.24 -24.42 -6.87
CA ARG A 251 7.25 -25.49 -7.06
C ARG A 251 6.76 -26.64 -7.92
N GLN A 252 5.50 -27.08 -7.82
CA GLN A 252 4.98 -28.17 -8.65
C GLN A 252 4.96 -27.80 -10.15
N ARG A 253 4.72 -26.54 -10.50
CA ARG A 253 4.83 -26.06 -11.90
C ARG A 253 6.26 -25.91 -12.43
N LYS A 254 7.29 -26.00 -11.57
CA LYS A 254 8.70 -26.02 -11.98
C LYS A 254 9.27 -27.43 -12.12
N ALA A 255 8.57 -28.45 -11.64
CA ALA A 255 9.11 -29.80 -11.50
C ALA A 255 8.69 -30.79 -12.61
N ASP A 256 7.78 -30.42 -13.52
CA ASP A 256 7.47 -31.22 -14.72
C ASP A 256 7.87 -30.45 -15.98
N PRO A 257 9.07 -30.69 -16.54
CA PRO A 257 9.46 -30.24 -17.87
C PRO A 257 9.42 -31.36 -18.92
N SER A 258 8.69 -32.47 -18.71
CA SER A 258 8.62 -33.55 -19.70
C SER A 258 7.35 -34.39 -19.60
N GLY A 259 6.54 -34.43 -20.67
CA GLY A 259 5.49 -35.43 -20.84
C GLY A 259 4.42 -35.05 -21.87
N SER A 260 4.77 -35.28 -23.15
CA SER A 260 3.91 -35.51 -24.34
C SER A 260 2.68 -34.63 -24.57
#